data_AF-A0A1J5QCU2-F1
#
_entry.id   AF-A0A1J5QCU2-F1
#
_cell.length_a   1.000
_cell.length_b   1.000
_cell.length_c   1.000
_cell.angle_alpha   90.00
_cell.angle_beta   90.00
_cell.angle_gamma   90.00
#
_symmetry.space_group_name_H-M   'P 1'
#
loop_
_entity.id
_entity.type
_entity.pdbx_description
1 polymer ?
#
loop_
_entity_poly.entity_id
_entity_poly.type
_entity_poly.pdbx_seq_one_letter_code
_entity_poly.pdbx_strand_id
1 'polypeptide(L)'
;MIAMQEYEALFGEAVAFSRIRNLAIPQWPTKATPFLGDAHEVLFVEELLRLVGAPPPLGLVAGRCLPIHAALRPQVAMLTAADPVLTIGAVETTAGSTWHSCSREDVDEWLARGHPDPDRIKFHAWLTLPSMEIIDFTMMASLCAAGIIPHGGVIAREARAVQGFKYLPVAVGNDLPWRLGLTMIVGILDV
;
A
#
# COMPACT_ATOMS: atom_id res chain seq x y z
N MET A 1 13.35 11.12 -4.08
CA MET A 1 11.90 11.41 -4.21
C MET A 1 11.51 11.11 -5.65
N ILE A 2 10.27 10.68 -5.88
CA ILE A 2 9.70 10.52 -7.22
C ILE A 2 9.00 11.82 -7.63
N ALA A 3 9.07 12.22 -8.90
CA ALA A 3 8.31 13.38 -9.36
C ALA A 3 6.81 13.04 -9.37
N MET A 4 5.95 14.03 -9.15
CA MET A 4 4.49 13.77 -9.09
C MET A 4 3.95 13.23 -10.41
N GLN A 5 4.36 13.84 -11.53
CA GLN A 5 3.95 13.41 -12.87
C GLN A 5 4.46 12.00 -13.20
N GLU A 6 5.63 11.64 -12.66
CA GLU A 6 6.20 10.30 -12.82
C GLU A 6 5.38 9.27 -12.05
N TYR A 7 5.01 9.56 -10.79
CA TYR A 7 4.15 8.66 -10.01
C TYR A 7 2.75 8.51 -10.64
N GLU A 8 2.14 9.61 -11.08
CA GLU A 8 0.84 9.58 -11.78
C GLU A 8 0.90 8.73 -13.06
N ALA A 9 1.98 8.85 -13.84
CA ALA A 9 2.18 8.05 -15.05
C ALA A 9 2.29 6.56 -14.71
N LEU A 10 3.16 6.20 -13.76
CA LEU A 10 3.31 4.81 -13.29
C LEU A 10 1.99 4.25 -12.75
N PHE A 11 1.26 5.05 -11.99
CA PHE A 11 -0.03 4.65 -11.45
C PHE A 11 -1.07 4.45 -12.56
N GLY A 12 -1.13 5.36 -13.54
CA GLY A 12 -2.00 5.22 -14.71
C GLY A 12 -1.68 3.96 -15.52
N GLU A 13 -0.40 3.62 -15.66
CA GLU A 13 0.03 2.37 -16.25
C GLU A 13 -0.38 1.13 -15.44
N ALA A 14 -0.25 1.17 -14.11
CA ALA A 14 -0.72 0.10 -13.22
C ALA A 14 -2.25 -0.09 -13.32
N VAL A 15 -3.01 1.00 -13.42
CA VAL A 15 -4.46 0.95 -13.68
C VAL A 15 -4.75 0.31 -15.03
N ALA A 16 -4.05 0.70 -16.09
CA ALA A 16 -4.24 0.11 -17.42
C ALA A 16 -3.94 -1.40 -17.42
N PHE A 17 -2.83 -1.79 -16.80
CA PHE A 17 -2.45 -3.18 -16.60
C PHE A 17 -3.55 -3.97 -15.87
N SER A 18 -4.04 -3.44 -14.74
CA SER A 18 -5.09 -4.05 -13.93
C SER A 18 -6.44 -4.16 -14.65
N ARG A 19 -6.81 -3.18 -15.47
CA ARG A 19 -8.06 -3.20 -16.26
C ARG A 19 -8.08 -4.34 -17.25
N ILE A 20 -6.98 -4.56 -17.97
CA ILE A 20 -6.84 -5.66 -18.93
C ILE A 20 -7.04 -7.03 -18.24
N ARG A 21 -6.74 -7.13 -16.94
CA ARG A 21 -6.83 -8.34 -16.13
C ARG A 21 -8.14 -8.47 -15.35
N ASN A 22 -9.09 -7.55 -15.56
CA ASN A 22 -10.36 -7.50 -14.85
C ASN A 22 -10.18 -7.51 -13.32
N LEU A 23 -9.20 -6.76 -12.81
CA LEU A 23 -9.07 -6.52 -11.37
C LEU A 23 -10.11 -5.48 -10.91
N ALA A 24 -10.52 -5.57 -9.66
CA ALA A 24 -11.53 -4.71 -9.06
C ALA A 24 -10.93 -3.33 -8.71
N ILE A 25 -10.87 -2.45 -9.69
CA ILE A 25 -10.38 -1.07 -9.52
C ILE A 25 -11.58 -0.15 -9.23
N PRO A 26 -11.52 0.70 -8.19
CA PRO A 26 -12.54 1.70 -7.95
C PRO A 26 -12.64 2.70 -9.11
N GLN A 27 -13.84 3.24 -9.32
CA GLN A 27 -14.05 4.31 -10.28
C GLN A 27 -13.77 5.65 -9.60
N TRP A 28 -12.62 6.23 -9.89
CA TRP A 28 -12.28 7.54 -9.36
C TRP A 28 -12.74 8.66 -10.29
N PRO A 29 -13.41 9.69 -9.77
CA PRO A 29 -13.30 11.00 -10.38
C PRO A 29 -11.86 11.48 -10.19
N THR A 30 -11.23 12.03 -11.23
CA THR A 30 -9.93 12.69 -11.11
C THR A 30 -10.04 13.80 -10.08
N LYS A 31 -9.42 13.64 -8.90
CA LYS A 31 -9.40 14.67 -7.87
C LYS A 31 -7.96 15.12 -7.64
N ALA A 32 -7.69 16.37 -8.00
CA ALA A 32 -6.36 16.97 -7.88
C ALA A 32 -6.02 17.41 -6.44
N THR A 33 -7.01 17.53 -5.55
CA THR A 33 -6.80 18.04 -4.19
C THR A 33 -6.50 16.90 -3.22
N PRO A 34 -5.41 16.99 -2.42
CA PRO A 34 -5.11 16.05 -1.35
C PRO A 34 -6.25 15.90 -0.34
N PHE A 35 -6.40 14.71 0.21
CA PHE A 35 -7.37 14.37 1.24
C PHE A 35 -6.80 14.55 2.65
N LEU A 36 -5.49 14.31 2.83
CA LEU A 36 -4.86 14.44 4.13
C LEU A 36 -4.26 15.83 4.31
N GLY A 37 -3.40 16.28 3.39
CA GLY A 37 -2.65 17.53 3.60
C GLY A 37 -1.83 17.53 4.92
N ASP A 38 -0.94 18.51 5.08
CA ASP A 38 0.07 18.45 6.15
C ASP A 38 -0.53 18.53 7.58
N ALA A 39 -1.63 19.26 7.77
CA ALA A 39 -2.26 19.44 9.08
C ALA A 39 -3.18 18.27 9.50
N HIS A 40 -3.66 17.45 8.55
CA HIS A 40 -4.54 16.32 8.88
C HIS A 40 -3.84 14.96 8.85
N GLU A 41 -2.56 14.87 8.43
CA GLU A 41 -1.79 13.61 8.49
C GLU A 41 -1.73 13.05 9.92
N VAL A 42 -1.36 13.88 10.91
CA VAL A 42 -1.25 13.46 12.32
C VAL A 42 -2.62 13.03 12.87
N LEU A 43 -3.65 13.86 12.67
CA LEU A 43 -4.99 13.57 13.15
C LEU A 43 -5.58 12.31 12.49
N PHE A 44 -5.29 12.09 11.20
CA PHE A 44 -5.70 10.90 10.48
C PHE A 44 -5.05 9.65 11.07
N VAL A 45 -3.74 9.68 11.33
CA VAL A 45 -3.03 8.54 11.90
C VAL A 45 -3.51 8.25 13.32
N GLU A 46 -3.70 9.28 14.15
CA GLU A 46 -4.23 9.12 15.51
C GLU A 46 -5.63 8.52 15.54
N GLU A 47 -6.54 9.05 14.71
CA GLU A 47 -7.92 8.56 14.65
C GLU A 47 -7.99 7.15 14.08
N LEU A 48 -7.16 6.84 13.08
CA LEU A 48 -7.11 5.50 12.55
C LEU A 48 -6.56 4.49 13.57
N LEU A 49 -5.49 4.84 14.30
CA LEU A 49 -4.99 4.03 15.40
C LEU A 49 -6.05 3.83 16.50
N ARG A 50 -6.85 4.87 16.79
CA ARG A 50 -7.99 4.76 17.71
C ARG A 50 -9.05 3.77 17.24
N LEU A 51 -9.32 3.72 15.94
CA LEU A 51 -10.29 2.80 15.34
C LEU A 51 -9.82 1.34 15.28
N VAL A 52 -8.52 1.12 15.06
CA VAL A 52 -7.95 -0.24 14.92
C VAL A 52 -7.47 -0.83 16.25
N GLY A 53 -7.36 -0.01 17.30
CA GLY A 53 -6.87 -0.41 18.61
C GLY A 53 -5.34 -0.39 18.69
N ALA A 54 -4.78 -1.11 19.67
CA ALA A 54 -3.34 -1.15 19.86
C ALA A 54 -2.66 -1.73 18.60
N PRO A 55 -1.60 -1.08 18.08
CA PRO A 55 -0.88 -1.61 16.93
C PRO A 55 -0.33 -3.01 17.28
N PRO A 56 -0.47 -3.99 16.37
CA PRO A 56 0.07 -5.32 16.63
C PRO A 56 1.59 -5.26 16.80
N PRO A 57 2.20 -6.21 17.52
CA PRO A 57 3.65 -6.33 17.62
C PRO A 57 4.32 -6.22 16.25
N LEU A 58 5.45 -5.50 16.15
CA LEU A 58 6.13 -5.22 14.87
C LEU A 58 6.40 -6.48 14.03
N GLY A 59 6.70 -7.61 14.67
CA GLY A 59 6.91 -8.90 14.00
C GLY A 59 5.66 -9.49 13.33
N LEU A 60 4.46 -9.04 13.70
CA LEU A 60 3.20 -9.40 13.05
C LEU A 60 2.84 -8.45 11.89
N VAL A 61 3.51 -7.32 11.75
CA VAL A 61 3.31 -6.35 10.67
C VAL A 61 4.24 -6.63 9.49
N ALA A 62 5.48 -7.02 9.79
CA ALA A 62 6.48 -7.35 8.77
C ALA A 62 5.99 -8.47 7.85
N GLY A 63 6.09 -8.26 6.53
CA GLY A 63 5.66 -9.24 5.52
C GLY A 63 4.14 -9.37 5.36
N ARG A 64 3.32 -8.61 6.09
CA ARG A 64 1.85 -8.66 6.02
C ARG A 64 1.23 -7.42 5.38
N CYS A 65 1.97 -6.72 4.52
CA CYS A 65 1.52 -5.50 3.86
C CYS A 65 0.17 -5.68 3.14
N LEU A 66 0.00 -6.73 2.35
CA LEU A 66 -1.24 -6.93 1.58
C LEU A 66 -2.49 -7.16 2.46
N PRO A 67 -2.53 -8.13 3.38
CA PRO A 67 -3.71 -8.36 4.21
C PRO A 67 -3.99 -7.19 5.17
N ILE A 68 -2.97 -6.51 5.69
CA ILE A 68 -3.16 -5.36 6.57
C ILE A 68 -3.84 -4.21 5.83
N HIS A 69 -3.32 -3.82 4.66
CA HIS A 69 -3.93 -2.72 3.90
C HIS A 69 -5.33 -3.07 3.38
N ALA A 70 -5.56 -4.32 2.99
CA ALA A 70 -6.90 -4.76 2.61
C ALA A 70 -7.91 -4.62 3.77
N ALA A 71 -7.51 -4.98 5.00
CA ALA A 71 -8.33 -4.88 6.19
C ALA A 71 -8.57 -3.42 6.65
N LEU A 72 -7.57 -2.54 6.46
CA LEU A 72 -7.65 -1.12 6.85
C LEU A 72 -8.37 -0.24 5.83
N ARG A 73 -8.55 -0.73 4.59
CA ARG A 73 -9.17 0.03 3.49
C ARG A 73 -10.52 0.65 3.87
N PRO A 74 -11.47 -0.06 4.52
CA PRO A 74 -12.76 0.54 4.90
C PRO A 74 -12.64 1.71 5.88
N GLN A 75 -11.74 1.62 6.87
CA GLN A 75 -11.50 2.69 7.84
C GLN A 75 -10.85 3.90 7.18
N VAL A 76 -9.87 3.67 6.29
CA VAL A 76 -9.27 4.76 5.48
C VAL A 76 -10.33 5.42 4.61
N ALA A 77 -11.18 4.64 3.95
CA ALA A 77 -12.28 5.16 3.12
C ALA A 77 -13.24 6.04 3.92
N MET A 78 -13.61 5.60 5.13
CA MET A 78 -14.47 6.34 6.05
C MET A 78 -13.83 7.67 6.48
N LEU A 79 -12.56 7.64 6.93
CA LEU A 79 -11.88 8.83 7.45
C LEU A 79 -11.57 9.87 6.37
N THR A 80 -11.28 9.42 5.16
CA THR A 80 -10.92 10.31 4.04
C THR A 80 -12.13 10.71 3.18
N ALA A 81 -13.29 10.08 3.40
CA ALA A 81 -14.43 10.13 2.49
C ALA A 81 -14.01 9.88 1.02
N ALA A 82 -13.06 8.98 0.83
CA ALA A 82 -12.49 8.59 -0.47
C ALA A 82 -12.63 7.09 -0.69
N ASP A 83 -12.33 6.63 -1.91
CA ASP A 83 -12.30 5.20 -2.23
C ASP A 83 -10.85 4.74 -2.46
N PRO A 84 -10.05 4.51 -1.38
CA PRO A 84 -8.68 4.00 -1.52
C PRO A 84 -8.67 2.68 -2.30
N VAL A 85 -7.70 2.55 -3.20
CA VAL A 85 -7.42 1.29 -3.88
C VAL A 85 -6.21 0.62 -3.27
N LEU A 86 -6.26 -0.70 -3.19
CA LEU A 86 -5.09 -1.50 -2.88
C LEU A 86 -4.12 -1.51 -4.08
N THR A 87 -2.88 -1.13 -3.81
CA THR A 87 -1.81 -1.05 -4.80
C THR A 87 -0.70 -2.02 -4.41
N ILE A 88 -0.17 -2.77 -5.38
CA ILE A 88 1.04 -3.56 -5.23
C ILE A 88 2.12 -3.06 -6.17
N GLY A 89 3.37 -3.18 -5.75
CA GLY A 89 4.49 -2.75 -6.57
C GLY A 89 5.84 -2.91 -5.89
N ALA A 90 6.83 -2.24 -6.50
CA ALA A 90 8.18 -2.16 -5.97
C ALA A 90 8.34 -0.95 -5.03
N VAL A 91 9.28 -1.07 -4.10
CA VAL A 91 9.75 0.05 -3.28
C VAL A 91 11.26 0.11 -3.34
N GLU A 92 11.75 1.26 -3.80
CA GLU A 92 13.18 1.55 -3.90
C GLU A 92 13.58 2.59 -2.87
N THR A 93 14.79 2.46 -2.33
CA THR A 93 15.39 3.56 -1.58
C THR A 93 15.84 4.65 -2.53
N THR A 94 15.89 5.89 -2.04
CA THR A 94 16.46 7.00 -2.82
C THR A 94 17.95 6.85 -3.10
N ALA A 95 18.62 5.91 -2.43
CA ALA A 95 20.02 5.52 -2.69
C ALA A 95 20.15 4.47 -3.82
N GLY A 96 19.04 4.04 -4.42
CA GLY A 96 19.03 3.12 -5.57
C GLY A 96 19.02 1.63 -5.20
N SER A 97 18.87 1.27 -3.92
CA SER A 97 18.66 -0.11 -3.52
C SER A 97 17.18 -0.46 -3.53
N THR A 98 16.82 -1.55 -4.22
CA THR A 98 15.44 -2.07 -4.23
C THR A 98 15.21 -2.95 -3.02
N TRP A 99 14.18 -2.67 -2.24
CA TRP A 99 13.81 -3.49 -1.08
C TRP A 99 12.70 -4.48 -1.40
N HIS A 100 11.74 -4.02 -2.19
CA HIS A 100 10.68 -4.85 -2.73
C HIS A 100 10.71 -4.70 -4.24
N SER A 101 10.66 -5.81 -4.96
CA SER A 101 10.64 -5.83 -6.42
C SER A 101 9.56 -6.76 -6.93
N CYS A 102 8.77 -6.25 -7.86
CA CYS A 102 7.93 -7.07 -8.72
C CYS A 102 7.80 -6.42 -10.09
N SER A 103 7.68 -7.27 -11.10
CA SER A 103 7.40 -6.89 -12.48
C SER A 103 5.94 -7.19 -12.82
N ARG A 104 5.51 -6.74 -14.00
CA ARG A 104 4.18 -7.07 -14.53
C ARG A 104 4.07 -8.56 -14.85
N GLU A 105 5.17 -9.14 -15.31
CA GLU A 105 5.32 -10.55 -15.61
C GLU A 105 5.17 -11.40 -14.35
N ASP A 106 5.77 -10.96 -13.24
CA ASP A 106 5.57 -11.61 -11.93
C ASP A 106 4.08 -11.58 -11.52
N VAL A 107 3.43 -10.41 -11.65
CA VAL A 107 2.00 -10.27 -11.30
C VAL A 107 1.13 -11.14 -12.21
N ASP A 108 1.41 -11.22 -13.51
CA ASP A 108 0.72 -12.12 -14.42
C ASP A 108 0.86 -13.58 -14.01
N GLU A 109 2.07 -14.00 -13.62
CA GLU A 109 2.29 -15.36 -13.12
C GLU A 109 1.48 -15.62 -11.85
N TRP A 110 1.50 -14.70 -10.88
CA TRP A 110 0.75 -14.85 -9.63
C TRP A 110 -0.76 -14.83 -9.83
N LEU A 111 -1.27 -14.02 -10.76
CA LEU A 111 -2.70 -14.03 -11.11
C LEU A 111 -3.13 -15.34 -11.79
N ALA A 112 -2.22 -15.98 -12.52
CA ALA A 112 -2.49 -17.24 -13.20
C ALA A 112 -2.38 -18.47 -12.28
N ARG A 113 -1.45 -18.44 -11.31
CA ARG A 113 -1.05 -19.63 -10.54
C ARG A 113 -1.20 -19.49 -9.02
N GLY A 114 -1.56 -18.31 -8.54
CA GLY A 114 -1.41 -17.93 -7.14
C GLY A 114 0.04 -17.55 -6.82
N HIS A 115 0.23 -16.81 -5.72
CA HIS A 115 1.56 -16.46 -5.25
C HIS A 115 2.26 -17.72 -4.69
N PRO A 116 3.50 -18.03 -5.11
CA PRO A 116 4.14 -19.32 -4.83
C PRO A 116 4.57 -19.49 -3.38
N ASP A 117 4.76 -18.40 -2.64
CA ASP A 117 5.21 -18.41 -1.24
C ASP A 117 4.50 -17.29 -0.46
N PRO A 118 3.40 -17.59 0.25
CA PRO A 118 2.67 -16.60 1.04
C PRO A 118 3.50 -15.95 2.16
N ASP A 119 4.56 -16.63 2.62
CA ASP A 119 5.43 -16.16 3.70
C ASP A 119 6.60 -15.31 3.18
N ARG A 120 6.86 -15.31 1.86
CA ARG A 120 7.93 -14.54 1.21
C ARG A 120 7.42 -13.72 0.03
N ILE A 121 6.74 -12.64 0.37
CA ILE A 121 6.23 -11.67 -0.60
C ILE A 121 7.39 -10.81 -1.13
N LYS A 122 7.59 -10.81 -2.46
CA LYS A 122 8.63 -9.99 -3.12
C LYS A 122 8.20 -8.54 -3.36
N PHE A 123 6.89 -8.31 -3.49
CA PHE A 123 6.31 -6.98 -3.66
C PHE A 123 6.01 -6.31 -2.33
N HIS A 124 5.68 -5.02 -2.40
CA HIS A 124 5.05 -4.30 -1.29
C HIS A 124 3.63 -3.91 -1.66
N ALA A 125 2.77 -3.75 -0.64
CA ALA A 125 1.40 -3.33 -0.81
C ALA A 125 1.10 -2.11 0.07
N TRP A 126 0.29 -1.19 -0.45
CA TRP A 126 -0.16 0.02 0.23
C TRP A 126 -1.54 0.42 -0.28
N LEU A 127 -2.15 1.44 0.33
CA LEU A 127 -3.34 2.07 -0.21
C LEU A 127 -2.97 3.34 -0.98
N THR A 128 -3.55 3.52 -2.16
CA THR A 128 -3.45 4.77 -2.92
C THR A 128 -4.81 5.46 -2.92
N LEU A 129 -4.83 6.74 -2.53
CA LEU A 129 -6.01 7.60 -2.62
C LEU A 129 -6.15 8.19 -4.04
N PRO A 130 -7.35 8.67 -4.42
CA PRO A 130 -7.57 9.29 -5.75
C PRO A 130 -6.66 10.49 -6.07
N SER A 131 -6.14 11.13 -5.02
CA SER A 131 -5.16 12.24 -5.05
C SER A 131 -3.70 11.78 -5.20
N MET A 132 -3.46 10.47 -5.33
CA MET A 132 -2.14 9.82 -5.31
C MET A 132 -1.40 9.90 -3.97
N GLU A 133 -2.12 10.17 -2.87
CA GLU A 133 -1.58 9.97 -1.54
C GLU A 133 -1.39 8.47 -1.25
N ILE A 134 -0.27 8.15 -0.64
CA ILE A 134 0.13 6.81 -0.20
C ILE A 134 -0.20 6.71 1.27
N ILE A 135 -0.98 5.68 1.63
CA ILE A 135 -1.17 5.25 3.01
C ILE A 135 -0.49 3.90 3.19
N ASP A 136 0.54 3.86 4.02
CA ASP A 136 1.33 2.67 4.30
C ASP A 136 1.62 2.48 5.79
N PHE A 137 1.04 1.42 6.35
CA PHE A 137 1.16 1.06 7.77
C PHE A 137 2.35 0.14 8.05
N THR A 138 2.96 -0.40 7.01
CA THR A 138 3.77 -1.62 7.13
C THR A 138 5.22 -1.41 6.75
N MET A 139 5.54 -0.43 5.90
CA MET A 139 6.91 -0.17 5.47
C MET A 139 7.81 0.23 6.64
N MET A 140 7.44 1.26 7.40
CA MET A 140 8.24 1.74 8.53
C MET A 140 8.28 0.72 9.68
N ALA A 141 7.19 -0.02 9.90
CA ALA A 141 7.16 -1.10 10.87
C ALA A 141 8.11 -2.25 10.49
N SER A 142 8.12 -2.65 9.21
CA SER A 142 9.05 -3.67 8.69
C SER A 142 10.50 -3.24 8.86
N LEU A 143 10.75 -1.95 8.69
CA LEU A 143 12.08 -1.40 8.91
C LEU A 143 12.57 -1.41 10.34
N CYS A 144 11.67 -1.04 11.24
CA CYS A 144 11.94 -1.08 12.66
C CYS A 144 12.18 -2.53 13.11
N ALA A 145 11.38 -3.49 12.60
CA ALA A 145 11.57 -4.92 12.87
C ALA A 145 12.91 -5.45 12.34
N ALA A 146 13.38 -4.94 11.20
CA ALA A 146 14.69 -5.27 10.63
C ALA A 146 15.87 -4.55 11.32
N GLY A 147 15.62 -3.69 12.31
CA GLY A 147 16.66 -2.96 13.04
C GLY A 147 17.34 -1.83 12.25
N ILE A 148 16.75 -1.41 11.13
CA ILE A 148 17.31 -0.35 10.27
C ILE A 148 16.99 1.05 10.83
N ILE A 149 15.81 1.20 11.46
CA ILE A 149 15.38 2.43 12.13
C ILE A 149 14.93 2.13 13.57
N PRO A 150 15.02 3.10 14.50
CA PRO A 150 14.69 2.86 15.91
C PRO A 150 13.19 2.83 16.19
N HIS A 151 12.37 3.45 15.34
CA HIS A 151 10.92 3.57 15.54
C HIS A 151 10.18 3.35 14.23
N GLY A 152 9.06 2.62 14.28
CA GLY A 152 8.13 2.49 13.17
C GLY A 152 7.30 3.76 12.94
N GLY A 153 6.27 3.66 12.10
CA GLY A 153 5.38 4.76 11.80
C GLY A 153 4.40 4.41 10.69
N VAL A 154 3.53 5.37 10.37
CA VAL A 154 2.62 5.30 9.22
C VAL A 154 3.07 6.36 8.23
N ILE A 155 3.11 6.00 6.94
CA ILE A 155 3.26 6.96 5.85
C ILE A 155 1.86 7.31 5.40
N ALA A 156 1.47 8.58 5.44
CA ALA A 156 0.15 9.03 5.02
C ALA A 156 0.24 10.39 4.33
N ARG A 157 0.74 10.41 3.08
CA ARG A 157 1.06 11.65 2.35
C ARG A 157 1.14 11.44 0.85
N GLU A 158 1.23 12.52 0.08
CA GLU A 158 1.46 12.46 -1.37
C GLU A 158 2.75 11.68 -1.70
N ALA A 159 2.71 10.88 -2.78
CA ALA A 159 3.85 10.06 -3.20
C ALA A 159 5.16 10.85 -3.35
N ARG A 160 5.09 12.08 -3.88
CA ARG A 160 6.28 12.96 -4.03
C ARG A 160 6.90 13.41 -2.71
N ALA A 161 6.11 13.47 -1.63
CA ALA A 161 6.51 13.95 -0.31
C ALA A 161 7.08 12.82 0.57
N VAL A 162 7.06 11.57 0.09
CA VAL A 162 7.71 10.45 0.76
C VAL A 162 9.22 10.61 0.66
N GLN A 163 9.88 10.65 1.82
CA GLN A 163 11.34 10.74 1.94
C GLN A 163 11.96 9.35 2.08
N GLY A 164 13.19 9.18 1.57
CA GLY A 164 13.94 7.93 1.67
C GLY A 164 13.49 6.81 0.73
N PHE A 165 12.25 6.86 0.24
CA PHE A 165 11.65 5.82 -0.61
C PHE A 165 11.04 6.36 -1.91
N LYS A 166 10.90 5.48 -2.89
CA LYS A 166 10.09 5.64 -4.09
C LYS A 166 9.15 4.45 -4.17
N TYR A 167 7.85 4.73 -4.28
CA TYR A 167 6.82 3.73 -4.49
C TYR A 167 6.53 3.62 -5.98
N LEU A 168 6.63 2.41 -6.51
CA LEU A 168 6.53 2.14 -7.93
C LEU A 168 5.36 1.18 -8.16
N PRO A 169 4.14 1.70 -8.41
CA PRO A 169 2.95 0.88 -8.58
C PRO A 169 3.08 -0.01 -9.84
N VAL A 170 2.70 -1.28 -9.70
CA VAL A 170 2.72 -2.27 -10.80
C VAL A 170 1.31 -2.73 -11.13
N ALA A 171 0.49 -2.99 -10.11
CA ALA A 171 -0.91 -3.36 -10.26
C ALA A 171 -1.75 -2.78 -9.12
N VAL A 172 -3.02 -2.50 -9.42
CA VAL A 172 -4.02 -2.02 -8.47
C VAL A 172 -5.28 -2.89 -8.51
N GLY A 173 -5.95 -3.06 -7.38
CA GLY A 173 -7.21 -3.79 -7.32
C GLY A 173 -7.56 -4.25 -5.91
N ASN A 174 -8.79 -3.99 -5.49
CA ASN A 174 -9.26 -4.36 -4.16
C ASN A 174 -9.45 -5.88 -3.99
N ASP A 175 -9.52 -6.62 -5.10
CA ASP A 175 -9.60 -8.08 -5.13
C ASP A 175 -8.23 -8.76 -5.18
N LEU A 176 -7.11 -8.02 -5.24
CA LEU A 176 -5.75 -8.57 -5.29
C LEU A 176 -5.44 -9.64 -4.22
N PRO A 177 -5.84 -9.50 -2.94
CA PRO A 177 -5.57 -10.54 -1.94
C PRO A 177 -6.18 -11.90 -2.32
N TRP A 178 -7.41 -11.87 -2.86
CA TRP A 178 -8.13 -13.06 -3.32
C TRP A 178 -7.53 -13.59 -4.62
N ARG A 179 -7.27 -12.71 -5.59
CA ARG A 179 -6.75 -13.06 -6.92
C ARG A 179 -5.34 -13.65 -6.87
N LEU A 180 -4.52 -13.23 -5.91
CA LEU A 180 -3.16 -13.74 -5.73
C LEU A 180 -3.08 -14.97 -4.81
N GLY A 181 -4.21 -15.45 -4.27
CA GLY A 181 -4.23 -16.58 -3.33
C GLY A 181 -3.55 -16.27 -1.98
N LEU A 182 -3.51 -14.99 -1.60
CA LEU A 182 -2.85 -14.50 -0.37
C LEU A 182 -3.84 -14.22 0.75
N THR A 183 -4.94 -14.97 0.77
CA THR A 183 -6.03 -14.82 1.74
C THR A 183 -5.60 -15.40 3.07
N MET A 184 -4.98 -14.58 3.91
CA MET A 184 -4.84 -14.88 5.32
C MET A 184 -6.10 -14.40 6.03
N ILE A 185 -6.76 -15.31 6.76
CA ILE A 185 -7.82 -14.99 7.72
C ILE A 185 -7.28 -13.86 8.62
N VAL A 186 -7.85 -12.67 8.51
CA VAL A 186 -7.47 -11.52 9.32
C VAL A 186 -8.10 -11.68 10.71
N GLY A 187 -7.59 -12.61 11.50
CA GLY A 187 -7.81 -12.65 12.96
C GLY A 187 -6.95 -11.61 13.68
N ILE A 188 -6.68 -10.45 13.04
CA ILE A 188 -5.84 -9.38 13.60
C ILE A 188 -6.71 -8.27 14.24
N LEU A 189 -8.03 -8.30 14.04
CA LEU A 189 -8.97 -7.32 14.59
C LEU A 189 -10.08 -7.92 15.48
N ASP A 190 -10.00 -9.21 15.82
CA ASP A 190 -10.86 -9.78 16.87
C ASP A 190 -10.24 -9.43 18.24
N VAL A 191 -10.49 -8.21 18.70
CA VAL A 191 -10.37 -7.79 20.11
C VAL A 191 -11.75 -7.53 20.69
#